data_AF-A0A9P3ZNU4-F1
#
_entry.id   AF-A0A9P3ZNU4-F1
#
_cell.length_a   1.000
_cell.length_b   1.000
_cell.length_c   1.000
_cell.angle_alpha   90.00
_cell.angle_beta   90.00
_cell.angle_gamma   90.00
#
_symmetry.space_group_name_H-M   'P 1'
#
loop_
_entity.id
_entity.type
_entity.pdbx_description
1 polymer ?
#
loop_
_entity_poly.entity_id
_entity_poly.type
_entity_poly.pdbx_seq_one_letter_code
_entity_poly.pdbx_strand_id
1 'polypeptide(L)'
;MFLLLFIRFPLSNNVNNNSSILFGRFDEFLWIRCSGRGSFSNSPTVKSLGDEYIASGGRLIVIDLETCSGIDSTFMGTLAGLARRLMPIDGAVQIASPSERCLCALESLGLDALLSIEPPTAPWRGKVEQIRANLGTETAPTVHLDARDQTLHVLDSHLTLSELSEENEEKFRNVTDCLKDELKRQKDQ
;
A
#
# COMPACT_ATOMS: atom_id res chain seq x y z
N MET A 1 21.44 1.38 -34.63
CA MET A 1 22.06 2.39 -33.75
C MET A 1 20.96 2.86 -32.80
N PHE A 2 20.91 2.28 -31.61
CA PHE A 2 19.84 2.46 -30.63
C PHE A 2 19.88 3.87 -30.02
N LEU A 3 18.75 4.57 -30.03
CA LEU A 3 18.54 5.79 -29.25
C LEU A 3 17.58 5.44 -28.10
N LEU A 4 18.14 4.96 -26.99
CA LEU A 4 17.40 4.81 -25.73
C LEU A 4 17.35 6.18 -25.04
N LEU A 5 16.17 6.80 -25.10
CA LEU A 5 15.86 8.00 -24.33
C LEU A 5 15.64 7.59 -22.87
N PHE A 6 16.70 7.66 -22.06
CA PHE A 6 16.61 7.52 -20.61
C PHE A 6 15.76 8.67 -20.06
N ILE A 7 14.57 8.35 -19.53
CA ILE A 7 13.83 9.26 -18.64
C ILE A 7 14.62 9.33 -17.34
N ARG A 8 15.48 10.34 -17.25
CA ARG A 8 16.30 10.65 -16.09
C ARG A 8 15.41 11.37 -15.07
N PHE A 9 14.90 10.65 -14.08
CA PHE A 9 14.33 11.29 -12.88
C PHE A 9 15.42 12.11 -12.20
N PRO A 10 15.15 13.36 -11.76
CA PRO A 10 16.11 14.12 -11.00
C PRO A 10 16.23 13.50 -9.60
N LEU A 11 17.34 12.82 -9.35
CA LEU A 11 17.79 12.55 -7.98
C LEU A 11 18.18 13.90 -7.37
N SER A 12 17.26 14.49 -6.61
CA SER A 12 17.55 15.64 -5.76
C SER A 12 17.54 15.21 -4.29
N ASN A 13 18.72 15.37 -3.68
CA ASN A 13 19.04 15.61 -2.28
C ASN A 13 18.38 14.76 -1.19
N ASN A 14 19.18 13.83 -0.66
CA ASN A 14 19.39 13.52 0.76
C ASN A 14 18.24 13.93 1.72
N VAL A 15 17.16 13.16 1.70
CA VAL A 15 16.23 13.03 2.83
C VAL A 15 16.53 11.66 3.43
N ASN A 16 16.81 11.58 4.72
CA ASN A 16 16.97 10.31 5.43
C ASN A 16 15.81 9.36 5.06
N ASN A 17 16.11 8.34 4.28
CA ASN A 17 15.14 7.47 3.61
C ASN A 17 14.66 6.35 4.56
N ASN A 18 14.42 6.69 5.84
CA ASN A 18 13.96 5.76 6.87
C ASN A 18 12.45 5.53 6.73
N SER A 19 12.04 4.96 5.59
CA SER A 19 10.69 4.44 5.49
C SER A 19 10.62 3.12 6.25
N SER A 20 9.68 3.00 7.19
CA SER A 20 9.54 1.81 8.03
C SER A 20 8.08 1.43 8.19
N ILE A 21 7.85 0.13 8.34
CA ILE A 21 6.55 -0.43 8.68
C ILE A 21 6.65 -0.97 10.11
N LEU A 22 5.85 -0.40 11.00
CA LEU A 22 5.60 -0.95 12.32
C LEU A 22 4.19 -1.54 12.34
N PHE A 23 3.96 -2.58 13.12
CA PHE A 23 2.62 -3.14 13.26
C PHE A 23 2.38 -3.63 14.68
N GLY A 24 1.10 -3.90 14.98
CA GLY A 24 0.65 -4.54 16.20
C GLY A 24 -0.70 -5.19 15.98
N ARG A 25 -0.89 -6.37 16.57
CA ARG A 25 -2.16 -7.10 16.55
C ARG A 25 -2.94 -6.79 17.82
N PHE A 26 -4.18 -6.38 17.64
CA PHE A 26 -5.12 -6.09 18.72
C PHE A 26 -6.36 -6.98 18.55
N ASP A 27 -7.16 -7.14 19.61
CA ASP A 27 -8.30 -8.08 19.63
C ASP A 27 -9.26 -7.92 18.45
N GLU A 28 -9.47 -6.69 17.97
CA GLU A 28 -10.44 -6.37 16.92
C GLU A 28 -9.80 -6.00 15.57
N PHE A 29 -8.51 -5.65 15.54
CA PHE A 29 -7.86 -5.13 14.34
C PHE A 29 -6.36 -5.35 14.29
N LEU A 30 -5.84 -5.41 13.07
CA LEU A 30 -4.42 -5.24 12.79
C LEU A 30 -4.13 -3.75 12.57
N TRP A 31 -3.18 -3.19 13.33
CA TRP A 31 -2.68 -1.82 13.10
C TRP A 31 -1.35 -1.88 12.35
N ILE A 32 -1.26 -1.20 11.21
CA ILE A 32 -0.03 -1.06 10.42
C ILE A 32 0.29 0.43 10.32
N ARG A 33 1.43 0.84 10.87
CA ARG A 33 1.92 2.21 10.81
C ARG A 33 3.01 2.34 9.75
N CYS A 34 2.79 3.24 8.80
CA CYS A 34 3.77 3.60 7.78
C CYS A 34 4.46 4.91 8.18
N SER A 35 5.76 4.85 8.43
CA SER A 35 6.60 6.05 8.62
C SER A 35 7.44 6.29 7.37
N GLY A 36 7.71 7.56 7.03
CA GLY A 36 8.45 7.91 5.83
C GLY A 36 7.55 7.91 4.59
N ARG A 37 7.87 7.14 3.55
CA ARG A 37 7.09 7.07 2.31
C ARG A 37 6.53 5.66 2.11
N GLY A 38 5.22 5.55 1.88
CA GLY A 38 4.61 4.32 1.40
C GLY A 38 4.95 4.12 -0.08
N SER A 39 5.56 2.98 -0.42
CA SER A 39 6.08 2.76 -1.77
C SER A 39 6.05 1.31 -2.21
N PHE A 40 6.43 1.07 -3.47
CA PHE A 40 6.68 -0.28 -3.99
C PHE A 40 7.68 -1.11 -3.14
N SER A 41 8.56 -0.48 -2.35
CA SER A 41 9.58 -1.18 -1.56
C SER A 41 9.04 -1.72 -0.23
N ASN A 42 8.06 -1.07 0.40
CA ASN A 42 7.50 -1.51 1.68
C ASN A 42 6.04 -2.01 1.57
N SER A 43 5.38 -1.79 0.44
CA SER A 43 4.05 -2.36 0.18
C SER A 43 4.01 -3.90 0.20
N PRO A 44 5.05 -4.67 -0.19
CA PRO A 44 5.03 -6.12 0.00
C PRO A 44 4.88 -6.54 1.47
N THR A 45 5.54 -5.83 2.40
CA THR A 45 5.39 -6.07 3.85
C THR A 45 3.98 -5.80 4.32
N VAL A 46 3.37 -4.68 3.89
CA VAL A 46 1.96 -4.36 4.22
C VAL A 46 1.01 -5.42 3.67
N LYS A 47 1.23 -5.85 2.42
CA LYS A 47 0.45 -6.93 1.79
C LYS A 47 0.56 -8.23 2.60
N SER A 48 1.79 -8.63 2.95
CA SER A 48 2.03 -9.86 3.72
C SER A 48 1.35 -9.84 5.08
N LEU A 49 1.49 -8.74 5.83
CA LEU A 49 0.85 -8.58 7.15
C LEU A 49 -0.67 -8.65 7.04
N GLY A 50 -1.24 -7.97 6.06
CA GLY A 50 -2.68 -7.98 5.83
C GLY A 50 -3.19 -9.35 5.39
N ASP A 51 -2.49 -10.03 4.49
CA ASP A 51 -2.86 -11.37 4.02
C ASP A 51 -2.83 -12.41 5.14
N GLU A 52 -1.79 -12.39 5.97
CA GLU A 52 -1.69 -13.27 7.14
C GLU A 52 -2.83 -13.02 8.13
N TYR A 53 -3.14 -11.74 8.39
CA TYR A 53 -4.23 -11.37 9.29
C TYR A 53 -5.59 -11.82 8.75
N ILE A 54 -5.88 -11.59 7.46
CA ILE A 54 -7.11 -12.05 6.80
C ILE A 54 -7.20 -13.58 6.87
N ALA A 55 -6.10 -14.30 6.58
CA ALA A 55 -6.07 -15.76 6.64
C ALA A 55 -6.33 -16.32 8.04
N SER A 56 -5.96 -15.56 9.09
CA SER A 56 -6.28 -15.91 10.49
C SER A 56 -7.72 -15.56 10.93
N GLY A 57 -8.55 -15.02 10.01
CA GLY A 57 -9.94 -14.65 10.27
C GLY A 57 -10.14 -13.18 10.66
N GLY A 58 -9.07 -12.38 10.63
CA GLY A 58 -9.12 -10.95 10.89
C GLY A 58 -9.91 -10.18 9.84
N ARG A 59 -10.68 -9.17 10.27
CA ARG A 59 -11.62 -8.43 9.40
C ARG A 59 -11.39 -6.92 9.31
N LEU A 60 -10.58 -6.36 10.21
CA LEU A 60 -10.31 -4.93 10.25
C LEU A 60 -8.81 -4.67 10.22
N ILE A 61 -8.35 -3.98 9.17
CA ILE A 61 -6.97 -3.52 9.05
C ILE A 61 -6.98 -2.00 9.14
N VAL A 62 -6.12 -1.43 9.98
CA VAL A 62 -5.96 0.01 10.14
C VAL A 62 -4.59 0.42 9.63
N ILE A 63 -4.56 1.41 8.74
CA ILE A 63 -3.33 1.99 8.19
C ILE A 63 -3.11 3.37 8.82
N ASP A 64 -2.13 3.49 9.70
CA ASP A 64 -1.71 4.74 10.33
C ASP A 64 -0.69 5.45 9.46
N LEU A 65 -1.07 6.66 9.01
CA LEU A 65 -0.31 7.49 8.09
C LEU A 65 0.20 8.78 8.73
N GLU A 66 0.14 8.94 10.06
CA GLU A 66 0.54 10.19 10.74
C GLU A 66 1.96 10.65 10.37
N THR A 67 2.90 9.69 10.36
CA THR A 67 4.30 9.94 10.00
C THR A 67 4.61 9.58 8.55
N CYS A 68 3.58 9.43 7.71
CA CYS A 68 3.69 9.17 6.29
C CYS A 68 3.68 10.48 5.49
N SER A 69 4.81 10.73 4.82
CA SER A 69 5.06 11.88 3.95
C SER A 69 4.41 11.78 2.57
N GLY A 70 3.85 10.61 2.22
CA GLY A 70 3.20 10.35 0.94
C GLY A 70 3.19 8.87 0.59
N ILE A 71 2.31 8.50 -0.34
CA ILE A 71 2.13 7.13 -0.85
C ILE A 71 2.20 7.13 -2.39
N ASP A 72 2.76 6.06 -2.97
CA ASP A 72 2.74 5.85 -4.44
C ASP A 72 1.57 4.96 -4.89
N SER A 73 1.43 4.78 -6.21
CA SER A 73 0.39 3.93 -6.80
C SER A 73 0.51 2.47 -6.41
N THR A 74 1.72 1.97 -6.14
CA THR A 74 1.90 0.57 -5.72
C THR A 74 1.38 0.38 -4.31
N PHE A 75 1.70 1.30 -3.40
CA PHE A 75 1.18 1.28 -2.03
C PHE A 75 -0.35 1.44 -2.02
N MET A 76 -0.90 2.38 -2.78
CA MET A 76 -2.35 2.57 -2.91
C MET A 76 -3.05 1.33 -3.48
N GLY A 77 -2.51 0.74 -4.55
CA GLY A 77 -3.02 -0.50 -5.12
C GLY A 77 -2.97 -1.67 -4.14
N THR A 78 -1.94 -1.74 -3.29
CA THR A 78 -1.85 -2.72 -2.21
C THR A 78 -2.98 -2.54 -1.17
N LEU A 79 -3.27 -1.30 -0.76
CA LEU A 79 -4.37 -1.01 0.16
C LEU A 79 -5.72 -1.37 -0.46
N ALA A 80 -5.93 -1.00 -1.73
CA ALA A 80 -7.13 -1.35 -2.48
C ALA A 80 -7.29 -2.88 -2.59
N GLY A 81 -6.21 -3.62 -2.86
CA GLY A 81 -6.24 -5.07 -2.92
C GLY A 81 -6.60 -5.71 -1.56
N LEU A 82 -6.09 -5.18 -0.45
CA LEU A 82 -6.49 -5.62 0.89
C LEU A 82 -7.98 -5.37 1.14
N ALA A 83 -8.48 -4.17 0.82
CA ALA A 83 -9.89 -3.83 1.00
C ALA A 83 -10.81 -4.73 0.17
N ARG A 84 -10.45 -5.03 -1.09
CA ARG A 84 -11.20 -5.95 -1.95
C ARG A 84 -11.26 -7.38 -1.41
N ARG A 85 -10.21 -7.85 -0.75
CA ARG A 85 -10.19 -9.17 -0.09
C ARG A 85 -11.03 -9.21 1.18
N LEU A 86 -11.13 -8.08 1.89
CA LEU A 86 -11.92 -7.96 3.11
C LEU A 86 -13.42 -7.78 2.84
N MET A 87 -13.80 -7.16 1.72
CA MET A 87 -15.19 -6.86 1.37
C MET A 87 -16.12 -8.09 1.38
N PRO A 88 -15.76 -9.26 0.80
CA PRO A 88 -16.63 -10.45 0.82
C PRO A 88 -16.85 -11.07 2.22
N ILE A 89 -16.03 -10.69 3.20
CA ILE A 89 -16.12 -11.17 4.59
C ILE A 89 -16.55 -10.07 5.56
N ASP A 90 -17.27 -9.06 5.05
CA ASP A 90 -17.74 -7.89 5.83
C ASP A 90 -16.62 -7.19 6.62
N GLY A 91 -15.40 -7.23 6.06
CA GLY A 91 -14.23 -6.56 6.60
C GLY A 91 -13.95 -5.21 5.94
N ALA A 92 -13.01 -4.45 6.51
CA ALA A 92 -12.66 -3.13 6.02
C ALA A 92 -11.18 -2.79 6.23
N VAL A 93 -10.67 -1.93 5.34
CA VAL A 93 -9.44 -1.18 5.58
C VAL A 93 -9.83 0.24 6.02
N GLN A 94 -9.28 0.68 7.14
CA GLN A 94 -9.47 2.00 7.70
C GLN A 94 -8.17 2.80 7.66
N ILE A 95 -8.25 4.10 7.38
CA ILE A 95 -7.09 5.00 7.39
C ILE A 95 -7.15 5.86 8.66
N ALA A 96 -6.03 5.91 9.40
CA ALA A 96 -5.86 6.73 10.60
C ALA A 96 -4.85 7.85 10.34
N SER A 97 -5.20 9.07 10.74
CA SER A 97 -4.34 10.25 10.70
C SER A 97 -3.59 10.48 9.37
N PRO A 98 -4.25 10.47 8.21
CA PRO A 98 -3.58 10.77 6.95
C PRO A 98 -3.11 12.23 6.92
N SER A 99 -1.90 12.47 6.41
CA SER A 99 -1.52 13.83 6.00
C SER A 99 -2.38 14.29 4.82
N GLU A 100 -2.56 15.60 4.65
CA GLU A 100 -3.30 16.17 3.50
C GLU A 100 -2.80 15.60 2.17
N ARG A 101 -1.48 15.42 2.04
CA ARG A 101 -0.88 14.83 0.84
C ARG A 101 -1.28 13.37 0.62
N CYS A 102 -1.39 12.57 1.67
CA CYS A 102 -1.86 11.18 1.56
C CYS A 102 -3.35 11.15 1.23
N LEU A 103 -4.14 12.00 1.88
CA LEU A 103 -5.58 12.12 1.64
C LEU A 103 -5.86 12.47 0.18
N CYS A 104 -5.25 13.54 -0.33
CA CYS A 104 -5.39 13.93 -1.73
C CYS A 104 -4.96 12.82 -2.70
N ALA A 105 -3.93 12.04 -2.37
CA ALA A 105 -3.50 10.92 -3.22
C ALA A 105 -4.56 9.81 -3.28
N LEU A 106 -5.15 9.44 -2.15
CA LEU A 106 -6.23 8.44 -2.07
C LEU A 106 -7.47 8.90 -2.84
N GLU A 107 -7.93 10.13 -2.60
CA GLU A 107 -9.09 10.73 -3.28
C GLU A 107 -8.86 10.84 -4.79
N SER A 108 -7.65 11.19 -5.24
CA SER A 108 -7.32 11.33 -6.67
C SER A 108 -7.44 10.04 -7.48
N LEU A 109 -7.57 8.89 -6.81
CA LEU A 109 -7.75 7.57 -7.43
C LEU A 109 -9.09 6.93 -7.04
N GLY A 110 -9.95 7.64 -6.30
CA GLY A 110 -11.25 7.15 -5.84
C GLY A 110 -11.16 6.08 -4.75
N LEU A 111 -10.06 6.03 -3.99
CA LEU A 111 -9.88 5.01 -2.94
C LEU A 111 -10.72 5.28 -1.69
N ASP A 112 -11.20 6.51 -1.51
CA ASP A 112 -12.13 6.93 -0.46
C ASP A 112 -13.50 6.23 -0.55
N ALA A 113 -13.88 5.69 -1.71
CA ALA A 113 -15.06 4.84 -1.87
C ALA A 113 -14.84 3.40 -1.37
N LEU A 114 -13.58 2.95 -1.28
CA LEU A 114 -13.20 1.59 -0.91
C LEU A 114 -12.62 1.50 0.50
N LEU A 115 -11.95 2.56 0.96
CA LEU A 115 -11.28 2.67 2.25
C LEU A 115 -12.06 3.62 3.14
N SER A 116 -12.25 3.27 4.41
CA SER A 116 -12.88 4.19 5.36
C SER A 116 -11.84 5.11 5.97
N ILE A 117 -11.89 6.39 5.63
CA ILE A 117 -10.94 7.40 6.14
C ILE A 117 -11.46 7.94 7.47
N GLU A 118 -10.69 7.72 8.53
CA GLU A 118 -10.99 8.11 9.91
C GLU A 118 -12.48 7.95 10.28
N PRO A 119 -13.08 6.75 10.21
CA PRO A 119 -14.52 6.61 10.41
C PRO A 119 -14.92 7.02 11.84
N PRO A 120 -16.06 7.72 12.04
CA PRO A 120 -16.50 8.20 13.35
C PRO A 120 -16.61 7.13 14.44
N THR A 121 -16.99 5.93 14.02
CA THR A 121 -17.28 4.75 14.84
C THR A 121 -16.10 3.79 14.95
N ALA A 122 -14.89 4.21 14.55
CA ALA A 122 -13.74 3.31 14.55
C ALA A 122 -13.37 2.84 15.97
N PRO A 123 -13.12 1.54 16.19
CA PRO A 123 -12.85 0.98 17.53
C PRO A 123 -11.53 1.46 18.16
N TRP A 124 -10.62 1.98 17.34
CA TRP A 124 -9.32 2.52 17.74
C TRP A 124 -9.35 4.00 18.13
N ARG A 125 -10.46 4.71 17.86
CA ARG A 125 -10.59 6.13 18.24
C ARG A 125 -10.47 6.29 19.76
N GLY A 126 -9.75 7.32 20.17
CA GLY A 126 -9.44 7.59 21.60
C GLY A 126 -8.34 6.72 22.19
N LYS A 127 -7.80 5.72 21.46
CA LYS A 127 -6.72 4.82 21.92
C LYS A 127 -5.45 4.93 21.07
N VAL A 128 -5.42 5.83 20.10
CA VAL A 128 -4.35 5.95 19.09
C VAL A 128 -2.95 6.04 19.71
N GLU A 129 -2.76 6.90 20.71
CA GLU A 129 -1.45 7.04 21.36
C GLU A 129 -1.02 5.77 22.11
N GLN A 130 -1.96 5.07 22.75
CA GLN A 130 -1.69 3.79 23.41
C GLN A 130 -1.33 2.71 22.40
N ILE A 131 -2.04 2.66 21.26
CA ILE A 131 -1.74 1.74 20.16
C ILE A 131 -0.31 1.99 19.66
N ARG A 132 0.02 3.26 19.36
CA ARG A 132 1.33 3.69 18.87
C ARG A 132 2.48 3.34 19.82
N ALA A 133 2.27 3.53 21.12
CA ALA A 133 3.26 3.19 22.15
C ALA A 133 3.55 1.68 22.25
N ASN A 134 2.62 0.82 21.80
CA ASN A 134 2.76 -0.63 21.82
C ASN A 134 3.22 -1.24 20.48
N LEU A 135 3.45 -0.41 19.45
CA LEU A 135 3.96 -0.88 18.16
C LEU A 135 5.43 -1.29 18.25
N GLY A 136 5.84 -2.22 17.39
CA GLY A 136 7.24 -2.65 17.28
C GLY A 136 7.69 -3.63 18.38
N THR A 137 6.74 -4.15 19.16
CA THR A 137 6.92 -5.36 19.99
C THR A 137 7.16 -6.59 19.10
N GLU A 138 6.54 -6.61 17.92
CA GLU A 138 6.76 -7.60 16.87
C GLU A 138 7.65 -7.03 15.76
N THR A 139 8.56 -7.87 15.23
CA THR A 139 9.38 -7.50 14.07
C THR A 139 8.59 -7.71 12.80
N ALA A 140 8.45 -6.67 11.98
CA ALA A 140 7.78 -6.78 10.68
C ALA A 140 8.49 -7.82 9.80
N PRO A 141 7.75 -8.64 9.04
CA PRO A 141 8.37 -9.63 8.16
C PRO A 141 9.28 -8.92 7.16
N THR A 142 10.51 -9.42 7.04
CA THR A 142 11.42 -8.96 6.00
C THR A 142 11.01 -9.62 4.70
N VAL A 143 10.21 -8.91 3.91
CA VAL A 143 9.73 -9.39 2.60
C VAL A 143 10.75 -8.98 1.55
N HIS A 144 11.59 -9.92 1.15
CA HIS A 144 12.49 -9.77 0.00
C HIS A 144 11.86 -10.46 -1.20
N LEU A 145 11.34 -9.66 -2.13
CA LEU A 145 10.90 -10.16 -3.43
C LEU A 145 12.10 -10.21 -4.38
N ASP A 146 12.17 -11.25 -5.20
CA ASP A 146 13.06 -11.22 -6.35
C ASP A 146 12.55 -10.20 -7.40
N ALA A 147 13.36 -9.96 -8.44
CA ALA A 147 13.01 -8.97 -9.46
C ALA A 147 11.68 -9.27 -10.17
N ARG A 148 11.36 -10.55 -10.34
CA ARG A 148 10.16 -10.99 -11.03
C ARG A 148 8.94 -10.79 -10.14
N ASP A 149 9.01 -11.22 -8.89
CA ASP A 149 7.93 -11.07 -7.90
C ASP A 149 7.69 -9.60 -7.57
N GLN A 150 8.74 -8.78 -7.53
CA GLN A 150 8.59 -7.33 -7.38
C GLN A 150 7.84 -6.72 -8.57
N THR A 151 8.14 -7.16 -9.79
CA THR A 151 7.45 -6.70 -11.01
C THR A 151 5.98 -7.15 -10.99
N LEU A 152 5.70 -8.39 -10.57
CA LEU A 152 4.34 -8.91 -10.39
C LEU A 152 3.55 -8.10 -9.36
N HIS A 153 4.16 -7.80 -8.20
CA HIS A 153 3.52 -7.01 -7.13
C HIS A 153 3.16 -5.60 -7.60
N VAL A 154 4.07 -4.94 -8.33
CA VAL A 154 3.80 -3.61 -8.90
C VAL A 154 2.68 -3.69 -9.95
N LEU A 155 2.70 -4.71 -10.82
CA LEU A 155 1.66 -4.90 -11.83
C LEU A 155 0.29 -5.14 -11.20
N ASP A 156 0.19 -6.05 -10.23
CA ASP A 156 -1.04 -6.38 -9.52
C ASP A 156 -1.64 -5.15 -8.82
N SER A 157 -0.79 -4.34 -8.19
CA SER A 157 -1.20 -3.09 -7.57
C SER A 157 -1.79 -2.10 -8.58
N HIS A 158 -1.16 -1.95 -9.76
CA HIS A 158 -1.68 -1.05 -10.79
C HIS A 158 -2.95 -1.57 -11.45
N LEU A 159 -3.04 -2.88 -11.72
CA LEU A 159 -4.26 -3.51 -12.25
C LEU A 159 -5.42 -3.33 -11.26
N THR A 160 -5.17 -3.51 -9.97
CA THR A 160 -6.18 -3.27 -8.93
C THR A 160 -6.71 -1.84 -8.96
N LEU A 161 -5.84 -0.85 -9.17
CA LEU A 161 -6.26 0.55 -9.31
C LEU A 161 -7.01 0.81 -10.61
N SER A 162 -6.56 0.23 -11.73
CA SER A 162 -7.23 0.31 -13.02
C SER A 162 -8.66 -0.20 -12.98
N GLU A 163 -8.92 -1.24 -12.19
CA GLU A 163 -10.27 -1.82 -12.05
C GLU A 163 -11.24 -0.92 -11.25
N LEU A 164 -10.78 0.17 -10.62
CA LEU A 164 -11.65 1.07 -9.86
C LEU A 164 -12.46 2.04 -10.74
N SER A 165 -11.93 2.44 -11.90
CA SER A 165 -12.61 3.35 -12.83
C SER A 165 -11.96 3.33 -14.22
N GLU A 166 -12.74 3.69 -15.25
CA GLU A 166 -12.21 3.86 -16.62
C GLU A 166 -11.08 4.91 -16.68
N GLU A 167 -11.18 5.98 -15.88
CA GLU A 167 -10.12 7.00 -15.77
C GLU A 167 -8.81 6.41 -15.23
N ASN A 168 -8.89 5.56 -14.19
CA ASN A 168 -7.70 4.88 -13.65
C ASN A 168 -7.15 3.85 -14.65
N GLU A 169 -8.00 3.15 -15.39
CA GLU A 169 -7.58 2.24 -16.45
C GLU A 169 -6.76 2.98 -17.51
N GLU A 170 -7.26 4.10 -18.03
CA GLU A 170 -6.55 4.93 -19.00
C GLU A 170 -5.23 5.48 -18.43
N LYS A 171 -5.28 6.00 -17.20
CA LYS A 171 -4.12 6.57 -16.49
C LYS A 171 -2.98 5.58 -16.31
N PHE A 172 -3.28 4.32 -16.02
CA PHE A 172 -2.27 3.30 -15.72
C PHE A 172 -1.97 2.35 -16.88
N ARG A 173 -2.70 2.41 -18.00
CA ARG A 173 -2.54 1.53 -19.18
C ARG A 173 -1.09 1.32 -19.58
N ASN A 174 -0.38 2.42 -19.88
CA ASN A 174 1.02 2.37 -20.32
C ASN A 174 1.96 1.67 -19.31
N VAL A 175 1.73 1.90 -18.01
CA VAL A 175 2.53 1.27 -16.95
C VAL A 175 2.24 -0.22 -16.90
N THR A 176 0.97 -0.62 -16.92
CA THR A 176 0.59 -2.05 -16.89
C THR A 176 1.08 -2.81 -18.12
N ASP A 177 1.04 -2.21 -19.31
CA ASP A 177 1.51 -2.86 -20.55
C ASP A 177 3.02 -3.06 -20.52
N CYS A 178 3.78 -2.05 -20.07
CA CYS A 178 5.22 -2.14 -19.91
C CYS A 178 5.61 -3.27 -18.93
N LEU A 179 4.94 -3.34 -17.78
CA LEU A 179 5.18 -4.38 -16.76
C LEU A 179 4.80 -5.79 -17.26
N LYS A 180 3.69 -5.93 -18.00
CA LYS A 180 3.30 -7.20 -18.63
C LYS A 180 4.35 -7.68 -19.62
N ASP A 181 4.89 -6.79 -20.43
CA ASP A 181 5.92 -7.14 -21.41
C ASP A 181 7.27 -7.47 -20.77
N GLU A 182 7.62 -6.78 -19.67
CA GLU A 182 8.79 -7.11 -18.85
C GLU A 182 8.69 -8.52 -18.26
N LEU A 183 7.52 -8.88 -17.71
CA LEU A 183 7.29 -10.22 -17.16
C LEU A 183 7.34 -11.33 -18.21
N LYS A 184 6.98 -11.05 -19.46
CA LYS A 184 7.15 -11.99 -20.59
C LYS A 184 8.62 -12.21 -20.89
N ARG A 185 9.40 -11.14 -21.03
CA ARG A 185 10.86 -11.23 -21.28
C ARG A 185 11.60 -12.03 -20.20
N GLN A 186 11.19 -11.89 -18.95
CA GLN A 186 11.74 -12.65 -17.82
C GLN A 186 11.32 -14.13 -17.78
N LYS A 187 10.27 -14.55 -18.52
CA LYS A 187 9.91 -15.98 -18.66
C LYS A 187 10.74 -16.68 -19.73
N ASP A 188 11.23 -15.93 -20.70
CA ASP A 188 11.99 -16.43 -21.85
C ASP A 188 13.51 -16.54 -21.54
N GLN A 189 13.89 -16.34 -20.28
CA GLN A 189 15.25 -16.36 -19.74
C GLN A 189 15.43 -17.49 -18.73
#